data_AF-A0ABD0ZFB4-F1
#
_entry.id   AF-A0ABD0ZFB4-F1
#
_cell.length_a   1.000
_cell.length_b   1.000
_cell.length_c   1.000
_cell.angle_alpha   90.00
_cell.angle_beta   90.00
_cell.angle_gamma   90.00
#
_symmetry.space_group_name_H-M   'P 1'
#
loop_
_entity.id
_entity.type
_entity.pdbx_description
1 polymer ?
#
loop_
_entity_poly.entity_id
_entity_poly.type
_entity_poly.pdbx_seq_one_letter_code
_entity_poly.pdbx_strand_id
1 'polypeptide(L)'
;MSEGLQDIQSQKDGKLHVPISVVYASCSLLESGASEVTDLLHQGMTFYLEEPNWKRCFDKLHQTKRCCGVFGVDDWLSARCLVDDDGGILGKTLPASCCSPYANQPCVHDLLQQQHNSTVIGTLIRPPERDVNTMSFYSSVYRRGCARDLLEPIQQDAVFFITVLIIIDVLHVSCTKLWLNVLLLMTIHHIQQLYPPLTA
;
A
#
# COMPACT_ATOMS: atom_id res chain seq x y z
N MET A 1 -17.78 -27.73 15.34
CA MET A 1 -17.30 -28.93 14.63
C MET A 1 -16.23 -28.43 13.67
N SER A 2 -14.93 -28.44 14.03
CA SER A 2 -13.99 -29.60 13.95
C SER A 2 -14.07 -30.19 12.54
N GLU A 3 -13.03 -30.11 11.69
CA GLU A 3 -11.70 -30.72 11.77
C GLU A 3 -10.65 -29.74 11.18
N GLY A 4 -9.36 -29.68 11.50
CA GLY A 4 -8.38 -30.69 11.90
C GLY A 4 -7.10 -30.39 11.11
N LEU A 5 -6.22 -29.51 11.61
CA LEU A 5 -4.90 -29.28 11.01
C LEU A 5 -3.86 -30.04 11.84
N GLN A 6 -3.59 -31.27 11.40
CA GLN A 6 -2.63 -32.18 12.00
C GLN A 6 -1.19 -31.67 11.88
N ASP A 7 -0.44 -32.00 12.92
CA ASP A 7 1.00 -31.92 13.07
C ASP A 7 1.77 -32.32 11.81
N ILE A 8 2.72 -31.47 11.41
CA ILE A 8 3.93 -31.93 10.71
C ILE A 8 5.13 -31.53 11.57
N GLN A 9 5.50 -32.46 12.46
CA GLN A 9 6.86 -32.61 12.94
C GLN A 9 7.80 -32.80 11.75
N SER A 10 8.71 -31.85 11.53
CA SER A 10 9.97 -32.15 10.86
C SER A 10 11.11 -31.40 11.54
N GLN A 11 11.48 -31.93 12.70
CA GLN A 11 12.81 -31.76 13.26
C GLN A 11 13.72 -32.78 12.57
N LYS A 12 14.50 -32.33 11.59
CA LYS A 12 15.78 -32.91 11.20
C LYS A 12 16.52 -31.92 10.32
N ASP A 13 17.82 -31.81 10.60
CA ASP A 13 18.84 -31.00 9.93
C ASP A 13 18.99 -29.58 10.48
N GLY A 14 20.16 -29.30 11.09
CA GLY A 14 20.53 -28.05 11.74
C GLY A 14 20.70 -26.85 10.78
N LYS A 15 19.69 -26.60 9.95
CA LYS A 15 19.48 -25.37 9.20
C LYS A 15 18.53 -24.46 9.99
N LEU A 16 18.90 -23.19 10.09
CA LEU A 16 18.09 -22.13 10.66
C LEU A 16 16.82 -21.98 9.82
N HIS A 17 15.75 -22.67 10.22
CA HIS A 17 14.41 -22.40 9.71
C HIS A 17 13.91 -21.15 10.43
N VAL A 18 14.04 -19.99 9.79
CA VAL A 18 13.03 -18.95 10.00
C VAL A 18 11.72 -19.61 9.61
N PRO A 19 10.78 -19.80 10.54
CA PRO A 19 9.59 -20.57 10.23
C PRO A 19 8.85 -19.80 9.14
N ILE A 20 8.60 -20.46 8.01
CA ILE A 20 7.86 -19.91 6.86
C ILE A 20 6.54 -19.28 7.34
N SER A 21 5.97 -19.79 8.44
CA SER A 21 4.79 -19.24 9.11
C SER A 21 4.93 -17.79 9.60
N VAL A 22 6.11 -17.33 10.03
CA VAL A 22 6.30 -15.93 10.46
C VAL A 22 6.30 -14.99 9.25
N VAL A 23 7.02 -15.36 8.18
CA VAL A 23 7.03 -14.59 6.92
C VAL A 23 5.62 -14.56 6.30
N TYR A 24 4.93 -15.69 6.31
CA TYR A 24 3.56 -15.81 5.79
C TYR A 24 2.55 -15.01 6.63
N ALA A 25 2.65 -15.05 7.96
CA ALA A 25 1.81 -14.26 8.85
C ALA A 25 2.03 -12.75 8.65
N SER A 26 3.28 -12.31 8.51
CA SER A 26 3.60 -10.90 8.22
C SER A 26 3.04 -10.45 6.87
N CYS A 27 3.05 -11.32 5.86
CA CYS A 27 2.48 -11.04 4.54
C CYS A 27 0.95 -10.91 4.61
N SER A 28 0.26 -11.84 5.30
CA SER A 28 -1.19 -11.77 5.49
C SER A 28 -1.64 -10.53 6.28
N LEU A 29 -0.86 -10.08 7.26
CA LEU A 29 -1.16 -8.88 8.03
C LEU A 29 -1.00 -7.62 7.16
N LEU A 30 0.04 -7.56 6.34
CA LEU A 30 0.28 -6.45 5.41
C LEU A 30 -0.83 -6.37 4.35
N GLU A 31 -1.30 -7.50 3.85
CA GLU A 31 -2.45 -7.58 2.95
C GLU A 31 -3.74 -7.09 3.62
N SER A 32 -4.01 -7.51 4.86
CA SER A 32 -5.19 -7.04 5.60
C SER A 32 -5.15 -5.54 5.90
N GLY A 33 -3.98 -5.00 6.23
CA GLY A 33 -3.82 -3.56 6.44
C GLY A 33 -3.95 -2.78 5.14
N ALA A 34 -3.46 -3.32 4.03
CA ALA A 34 -3.64 -2.71 2.71
C ALA A 34 -5.13 -2.66 2.32
N SER A 35 -5.88 -3.73 2.55
CA SER A 35 -7.33 -3.74 2.29
C SER A 35 -8.11 -2.75 3.15
N GLU A 36 -7.77 -2.66 4.45
CA GLU A 36 -8.42 -1.71 5.36
C GLU A 36 -8.19 -0.25 4.93
N VAL A 37 -6.96 0.08 4.51
CA VAL A 37 -6.64 1.41 3.97
C VAL A 37 -7.45 1.69 2.71
N THR A 38 -7.58 0.73 1.79
CA THR A 38 -8.37 0.92 0.57
C THR A 38 -9.86 1.09 0.86
N ASP A 39 -10.41 0.34 1.83
CA ASP A 39 -11.81 0.43 2.24
C ASP A 39 -12.12 1.79 2.89
N LEU A 40 -11.24 2.27 3.76
CA LEU A 40 -11.35 3.61 4.37
C LEU A 40 -11.29 4.71 3.32
N LEU A 41 -10.46 4.57 2.28
CA LEU A 41 -10.43 5.52 1.19
C LEU A 41 -11.76 5.50 0.41
N HIS A 42 -12.29 4.33 0.06
CA HIS A 42 -13.60 4.25 -0.61
C HIS A 42 -14.72 4.85 0.24
N GLN A 43 -14.75 4.56 1.54
CA GLN A 43 -15.71 5.16 2.47
C GLN A 43 -15.59 6.69 2.49
N GLY A 44 -14.37 7.21 2.62
CA GLY A 44 -14.12 8.64 2.63
C GLY A 44 -14.52 9.33 1.32
N MET A 45 -14.45 8.64 0.18
CA MET A 45 -14.93 9.16 -1.10
C MET A 45 -16.45 9.34 -1.11
N THR A 46 -17.21 8.46 -0.46
CA THR A 46 -18.66 8.61 -0.27
C THR A 46 -18.99 9.89 0.50
N PHE A 47 -18.28 10.14 1.61
CA PHE A 47 -18.52 11.30 2.48
C PHE A 47 -17.80 12.58 2.04
N TYR A 48 -17.08 12.58 0.91
CA TYR A 48 -16.19 13.70 0.56
C TYR A 48 -16.89 15.06 0.38
N LEU A 49 -18.17 15.12 -0.03
CA LEU A 49 -18.91 16.41 -0.08
C LEU A 49 -19.70 16.70 1.19
N GLU A 50 -20.05 15.67 1.94
CA GLU A 50 -20.87 15.77 3.15
C GLU A 50 -20.02 16.20 4.36
N GLU A 51 -18.77 15.77 4.39
CA GLU A 51 -17.86 15.99 5.52
C GLU A 51 -16.61 16.79 5.12
N PRO A 52 -16.37 17.97 5.74
CA PRO A 52 -15.26 18.85 5.37
C PRO A 52 -13.88 18.25 5.67
N ASN A 53 -13.79 17.34 6.65
CA ASN A 53 -12.54 16.66 6.99
C ASN A 53 -12.11 15.68 5.90
N TRP A 54 -13.05 14.88 5.38
CA TRP A 54 -12.79 13.99 4.25
C TRP A 54 -12.39 14.78 3.01
N LYS A 55 -13.10 15.88 2.71
CA LYS A 55 -12.73 16.79 1.62
C LYS A 55 -11.28 17.26 1.72
N ARG A 56 -10.90 17.83 2.88
CA ARG A 56 -9.56 18.37 3.12
C ARG A 56 -8.50 17.27 3.03
N CYS A 57 -8.78 16.08 3.56
CA CYS A 57 -7.87 14.95 3.55
C CYS A 57 -7.57 14.49 2.12
N PHE A 58 -8.61 14.26 1.31
CA PHE A 58 -8.46 13.90 -0.10
C PHE A 58 -7.80 15.00 -0.92
N ASP A 59 -8.19 16.26 -0.73
CA ASP A 59 -7.60 17.38 -1.49
C ASP A 59 -6.09 17.49 -1.23
N LYS A 60 -5.67 17.33 0.04
CA LYS A 60 -4.26 17.28 0.40
C LYS A 60 -3.57 16.05 -0.18
N LEU A 61 -4.20 14.88 -0.10
CA LEU A 61 -3.65 13.62 -0.59
C LEU A 61 -3.40 13.68 -2.11
N HIS A 62 -4.41 14.07 -2.90
CA HIS A 62 -4.31 14.17 -4.36
C HIS A 62 -3.16 15.08 -4.80
N GLN A 63 -3.03 16.25 -4.16
CA GLN A 63 -2.01 17.23 -4.51
C GLN A 63 -0.60 16.82 -4.03
N THR A 64 -0.50 16.30 -2.80
CA THR A 64 0.80 15.91 -2.22
C THR A 64 1.38 14.69 -2.92
N LYS A 65 0.53 13.70 -3.25
CA LYS A 65 0.96 12.44 -3.86
C LYS A 65 0.80 12.41 -5.39
N ARG A 66 0.17 13.43 -5.98
CA ARG A 66 -0.09 13.53 -7.42
C ARG A 66 -0.83 12.30 -7.95
N CYS A 67 -1.94 12.02 -7.28
CA CYS A 67 -2.81 10.87 -7.49
C CYS A 67 -4.28 11.32 -7.52
N CYS A 68 -5.17 10.46 -8.01
CA CYS A 68 -6.62 10.69 -7.99
C CYS A 68 -7.35 9.35 -7.80
N GLY A 69 -8.29 9.33 -6.86
CA GLY A 69 -9.05 8.13 -6.52
C GLY A 69 -8.23 7.11 -5.71
N VAL A 70 -8.81 5.95 -5.44
CA VAL A 70 -8.15 4.87 -4.68
C VAL A 70 -7.16 4.15 -5.58
N PHE A 71 -7.63 3.62 -6.69
CA PHE A 71 -6.88 2.92 -7.74
C PHE A 71 -6.75 3.76 -9.01
N GLY A 72 -7.64 4.72 -9.23
CA GLY A 72 -7.50 5.69 -10.31
C GLY A 72 -8.67 6.68 -10.39
N VAL A 73 -8.59 7.56 -11.38
CA VAL A 73 -9.61 8.61 -11.60
C VAL A 73 -11.02 8.04 -11.83
N ASP A 74 -11.12 6.83 -12.37
CA ASP A 74 -12.40 6.17 -12.63
C ASP A 74 -13.18 5.85 -11.35
N ASP A 75 -12.52 5.79 -10.19
CA ASP A 75 -13.19 5.60 -8.89
C ASP A 75 -14.14 6.77 -8.59
N TRP A 76 -13.73 8.01 -8.89
CA TRP A 76 -14.60 9.17 -8.73
C TRP A 76 -15.72 9.18 -9.76
N LEU A 77 -15.40 8.81 -11.00
CA LEU A 77 -16.34 8.78 -12.12
C LEU A 77 -17.40 7.67 -11.98
N SER A 78 -17.13 6.63 -11.19
CA SER A 78 -18.06 5.54 -10.91
C SER A 78 -18.82 5.75 -9.60
N ALA A 79 -18.18 6.33 -8.58
CA ALA A 79 -18.80 6.57 -7.28
C ALA A 79 -19.81 7.74 -7.27
N ARG A 80 -19.75 8.65 -8.27
CA ARG A 80 -20.53 9.89 -8.25
C ARG A 80 -21.30 10.12 -9.53
N CYS A 81 -22.62 10.03 -9.42
CA CYS A 81 -23.56 10.67 -10.33
C CYS A 81 -24.14 11.87 -9.58
N LEU A 82 -23.76 13.10 -9.94
CA LEU A 82 -24.53 14.24 -9.49
C LEU A 82 -25.89 14.18 -10.17
N VAL A 83 -26.96 14.36 -9.40
CA VAL A 83 -28.33 14.44 -9.90
C VAL A 83 -28.73 15.91 -9.83
N ASP A 84 -29.22 16.43 -10.95
CA ASP A 84 -29.80 17.77 -11.09
C ASP A 84 -31.12 17.86 -10.31
N ASP A 85 -31.58 19.08 -10.02
CA ASP A 85 -32.83 19.31 -9.28
C ASP A 85 -34.05 18.73 -10.03
N ASP A 86 -33.95 18.55 -11.35
CA ASP A 86 -34.94 17.92 -12.22
C ASP A 86 -34.81 16.38 -12.30
N GLY A 87 -33.90 15.76 -11.54
CA GLY A 87 -33.65 14.31 -11.56
C GLY A 87 -32.75 13.83 -12.72
N GLY A 88 -32.20 14.74 -13.52
CA GLY A 88 -31.25 14.42 -14.58
C GLY A 88 -29.84 14.14 -14.03
N ILE A 89 -29.05 13.25 -14.63
CA ILE A 89 -27.66 13.04 -14.18
C ILE A 89 -26.82 14.23 -14.69
N LEU A 90 -26.40 15.13 -13.79
CA LEU A 90 -25.60 16.33 -14.05
C LEU A 90 -24.18 16.01 -14.55
N GLY A 91 -23.77 14.75 -14.49
CA GLY A 91 -22.52 14.22 -15.02
C GLY A 91 -21.63 13.62 -13.94
N LYS A 92 -20.64 12.86 -14.39
CA LYS A 92 -19.59 12.28 -13.56
C LYS A 92 -18.60 13.38 -13.18
N THR A 93 -18.44 13.66 -11.89
CA THR A 93 -17.57 14.76 -11.43
C THR A 93 -16.37 14.25 -10.65
N LEU A 94 -15.26 14.97 -10.78
CA LEU A 94 -14.03 14.73 -10.04
C LEU A 94 -13.68 15.94 -9.16
N PRO A 95 -13.02 15.70 -8.00
CA PRO A 95 -12.46 16.77 -7.17
C PRO A 95 -11.50 17.66 -7.95
N ALA A 96 -11.59 18.99 -7.79
CA ALA A 96 -10.62 19.92 -8.39
C ALA A 96 -9.16 19.60 -8.03
N SER A 97 -8.95 18.99 -6.85
CA SER A 97 -7.63 18.53 -6.39
C SER A 97 -7.04 17.37 -7.20
N CYS A 98 -7.81 16.70 -8.06
CA CYS A 98 -7.29 15.71 -8.99
C CYS A 98 -6.64 16.33 -10.24
N CYS A 99 -6.82 17.63 -10.46
CA CYS A 99 -6.24 18.34 -11.60
C CYS A 99 -4.74 18.52 -11.44
N SER A 100 -4.01 18.25 -12.52
CA SER A 100 -2.58 18.50 -12.58
C SER A 100 -2.32 19.98 -12.93
N PRO A 101 -1.63 20.75 -12.08
CA PRO A 101 -1.28 22.14 -12.40
C PRO A 101 -0.21 22.23 -13.51
N TYR A 102 0.38 21.09 -13.89
CA TYR A 102 1.40 21.00 -14.93
C TYR A 102 0.81 20.68 -16.31
N ALA A 103 -0.49 20.45 -16.39
CA ALA A 103 -1.14 20.21 -17.67
C ALA A 103 -1.43 21.54 -18.38
N ASN A 104 -1.09 21.60 -19.67
CA ASN A 104 -1.37 22.78 -20.51
C ASN A 104 -2.82 22.84 -21.00
N GLN A 105 -3.69 21.94 -20.51
CA GLN A 105 -5.08 21.82 -20.93
C GLN A 105 -6.01 22.09 -19.75
N PRO A 106 -7.19 22.70 -20.01
CA PRO A 106 -8.14 22.98 -18.95
C PRO A 106 -8.63 21.68 -18.30
N CYS A 107 -8.54 21.62 -16.97
CA CYS A 107 -9.06 20.50 -16.21
C CYS A 107 -10.56 20.70 -15.97
N VAL A 108 -11.37 19.77 -16.48
CA VAL A 108 -12.80 19.75 -16.24
C VAL A 108 -13.04 19.00 -14.94
N HIS A 109 -13.55 19.69 -13.93
CA HIS A 109 -13.80 19.15 -12.59
C HIS A 109 -15.15 19.64 -12.08
N ASP A 110 -15.56 19.19 -10.89
CA ASP A 110 -16.90 19.43 -10.33
C ASP A 110 -17.45 20.85 -10.59
N LEU A 111 -18.56 20.91 -11.33
CA LEU A 111 -19.22 22.13 -11.80
C LEU A 111 -19.71 23.01 -10.65
N LEU A 112 -20.07 22.39 -9.51
CA LEU A 112 -20.46 23.12 -8.29
C LEU A 112 -19.30 23.94 -7.72
N GLN A 113 -18.06 23.55 -8.04
CA GLN A 113 -16.85 24.30 -7.69
C GLN A 113 -16.40 25.26 -8.80
N GLN A 114 -16.97 25.19 -10.01
CA GLN A 114 -16.59 25.97 -11.20
C GLN A 114 -17.48 27.20 -11.45
N GLN A 115 -18.21 27.67 -10.44
CA GLN A 115 -19.34 28.63 -10.53
C GLN A 115 -19.02 30.04 -11.07
N HIS A 116 -17.91 30.27 -11.76
CA HIS A 116 -17.50 31.59 -12.28
C HIS A 116 -17.38 31.70 -13.82
N ASN A 117 -17.65 30.66 -14.62
CA ASN A 117 -17.62 30.79 -16.10
C ASN A 117 -18.61 29.85 -16.80
N SER A 118 -19.90 30.19 -16.71
CA SER A 118 -21.03 29.37 -17.17
C SER A 118 -21.19 29.26 -18.70
N THR A 119 -20.37 29.91 -19.51
CA THR A 119 -20.52 29.93 -20.98
C THR A 119 -19.87 28.75 -21.70
N VAL A 120 -19.01 27.96 -21.04
CA VAL A 120 -18.34 26.78 -21.62
C VAL A 120 -19.06 25.46 -21.29
N ILE A 121 -20.04 25.50 -20.37
CA ILE A 121 -20.62 24.32 -19.71
C ILE A 121 -21.65 23.58 -20.60
N GLY A 122 -22.35 24.29 -21.48
CA GLY A 122 -23.40 23.69 -22.33
C GLY A 122 -22.91 22.69 -23.39
N THR A 123 -21.62 22.71 -23.73
CA THR A 123 -21.05 21.90 -24.82
C THR A 123 -20.36 20.61 -24.36
N LEU A 124 -20.10 20.43 -23.06
CA LEU A 124 -19.44 19.23 -22.50
C LEU A 124 -20.42 18.23 -21.86
N ILE A 125 -21.67 18.64 -21.61
CA ILE A 125 -22.73 17.79 -21.02
C ILE A 125 -23.37 16.87 -22.07
N ARG A 126 -23.20 17.16 -23.37
CA ARG A 126 -23.60 16.24 -24.43
C ARG A 126 -22.46 15.25 -24.63
N PRO A 127 -22.64 13.93 -24.42
CA PRO A 127 -21.59 12.97 -24.72
C PRO A 127 -21.32 13.09 -26.23
N PRO A 128 -20.12 13.55 -26.65
CA PRO A 128 -19.83 13.52 -28.06
C PRO A 128 -19.68 12.05 -28.42
N GLU A 129 -20.54 11.63 -29.34
CA GLU A 129 -20.28 10.57 -30.30
C GLU A 129 -18.77 10.46 -30.53
N ARG A 130 -18.20 9.29 -30.19
CA ARG A 130 -16.83 8.81 -30.42
C ARG A 130 -15.80 9.81 -30.99
N ASP A 131 -14.65 9.87 -30.30
CA ASP A 131 -13.30 9.89 -30.88
C ASP A 131 -12.39 11.14 -30.85
N VAL A 132 -12.67 12.23 -30.12
CA VAL A 132 -11.65 13.34 -30.05
C VAL A 132 -11.34 13.91 -28.65
N ASN A 133 -12.21 13.79 -27.64
CA ASN A 133 -12.04 14.55 -26.38
C ASN A 133 -11.60 13.76 -25.14
N THR A 134 -11.64 12.42 -25.16
CA THR A 134 -11.20 11.58 -24.02
C THR A 134 -9.70 11.70 -23.79
N MET A 135 -8.91 11.82 -24.86
CA MET A 135 -7.45 11.93 -24.76
C MET A 135 -6.99 13.24 -24.09
N SER A 136 -7.76 14.32 -24.22
CA SER A 136 -7.52 15.66 -23.66
C SER A 136 -7.87 15.76 -22.16
N PHE A 137 -8.95 15.07 -21.75
CA PHE A 137 -9.35 15.06 -20.35
C PHE A 137 -8.32 14.35 -19.47
N TYR A 138 -7.93 13.13 -19.82
CA TYR A 138 -7.00 12.33 -19.02
C TYR A 138 -5.59 12.94 -18.96
N SER A 139 -5.20 13.83 -19.88
CA SER A 139 -3.92 14.58 -19.79
C SER A 139 -3.94 15.72 -18.77
N SER A 140 -5.11 16.16 -18.32
CA SER A 140 -5.27 17.27 -17.37
C SER A 140 -5.43 16.83 -15.90
N VAL A 141 -5.57 15.53 -15.66
CA VAL A 141 -5.81 14.93 -14.33
C VAL A 141 -4.73 13.95 -13.94
N TYR A 142 -4.51 13.78 -12.63
CA TYR A 142 -3.71 12.67 -12.13
C TYR A 142 -4.41 11.35 -12.42
N ARG A 143 -3.71 10.43 -13.11
CA ARG A 143 -4.29 9.13 -13.50
C ARG A 143 -4.06 8.01 -12.48
N ARG A 144 -3.00 8.13 -11.67
CA ARG A 144 -2.61 7.09 -10.71
C ARG A 144 -3.50 7.16 -9.48
N GLY A 145 -3.90 6.00 -8.96
CA GLY A 145 -4.60 5.90 -7.68
C GLY A 145 -3.71 6.18 -6.48
N CYS A 146 -4.31 6.72 -5.42
CA CYS A 146 -3.61 7.12 -4.21
C CYS A 146 -3.25 5.96 -3.29
N ALA A 147 -3.93 4.81 -3.39
CA ALA A 147 -3.64 3.65 -2.55
C ALA A 147 -2.18 3.20 -2.72
N ARG A 148 -1.68 3.20 -3.96
CA ARG A 148 -0.28 2.85 -4.23
C ARG A 148 0.70 3.79 -3.52
N ASP A 149 0.53 5.11 -3.69
CA ASP A 149 1.46 6.10 -3.12
C ASP A 149 1.40 6.19 -1.57
N LEU A 150 0.35 5.61 -0.96
CA LEU A 150 0.20 5.45 0.50
C LEU A 150 0.77 4.13 1.01
N LEU A 151 0.55 3.03 0.29
CA LEU A 151 0.94 1.69 0.71
C LEU A 151 2.41 1.38 0.39
N GLU A 152 2.96 1.91 -0.71
CA GLU A 152 4.33 1.62 -1.14
C GLU A 152 5.39 1.95 -0.07
N PRO A 153 5.34 3.08 0.65
CA PRO A 153 6.26 3.35 1.76
C PRO A 153 6.12 2.33 2.91
N ILE A 154 4.88 1.96 3.27
CA ILE A 154 4.61 1.00 4.36
C ILE A 154 5.19 -0.38 4.00
N GLN A 155 5.00 -0.81 2.74
CA GLN A 155 5.55 -2.07 2.25
C GLN A 155 7.09 -2.03 2.24
N GLN A 156 7.70 -0.94 1.79
CA GLN A 156 9.15 -0.79 1.78
C GLN A 156 9.74 -0.81 3.19
N ASP A 157 9.14 -0.08 4.12
CA ASP A 157 9.58 -0.05 5.52
C ASP A 157 9.42 -1.43 6.16
N ALA A 158 8.30 -2.12 5.93
CA ALA A 158 8.07 -3.47 6.45
C ALA A 158 9.14 -4.46 5.94
N VAL A 159 9.45 -4.44 4.65
CA VAL A 159 10.50 -5.27 4.05
C VAL A 159 11.87 -4.95 4.66
N PHE A 160 12.17 -3.67 4.88
CA PHE A 160 13.40 -3.25 5.54
C PHE A 160 13.50 -3.80 6.97
N PHE A 161 12.46 -3.64 7.79
CA PHE A 161 12.45 -4.16 9.16
C PHE A 161 12.60 -5.68 9.20
N ILE A 162 11.88 -6.41 8.36
CA ILE A 162 11.98 -7.88 8.27
C ILE A 162 13.42 -8.28 7.91
N THR A 163 14.04 -7.59 6.96
CA THR A 163 15.42 -7.85 6.54
C THR A 163 16.39 -7.63 7.69
N VAL A 164 16.24 -6.54 8.44
CA VAL A 164 17.08 -6.25 9.62
C VAL A 164 16.94 -7.33 10.69
N LEU A 165 15.71 -7.78 10.97
CA LEU A 165 15.47 -8.85 11.96
C LEU A 165 16.16 -10.17 11.56
N ILE A 166 16.05 -10.57 10.29
CA ILE A 166 16.73 -11.78 9.78
C ILE A 166 18.25 -11.67 9.94
N ILE A 167 18.83 -10.50 9.65
CA ILE A 167 20.28 -10.28 9.82
C ILE A 167 20.68 -10.42 11.29
N ILE A 168 19.90 -9.84 12.22
CA ILE A 168 20.15 -9.93 13.65
C ILE A 168 20.10 -11.40 14.11
N ASP A 169 19.09 -12.16 13.67
CA ASP A 169 18.95 -13.58 14.02
C ASP A 169 20.12 -14.42 13.48
N VAL A 170 20.54 -14.20 12.24
CA VAL A 170 21.69 -14.90 11.64
C VAL A 170 22.98 -14.58 12.41
N LEU A 171 23.19 -13.31 12.77
CA LEU A 171 24.35 -12.90 13.57
C LEU A 171 24.33 -13.52 14.97
N HIS A 172 23.18 -13.55 15.63
CA HIS A 172 23.02 -14.15 16.95
C HIS A 172 23.32 -15.65 16.93
N VAL A 173 22.79 -16.38 15.95
CA VAL A 173 23.05 -17.82 15.77
C VAL A 173 24.51 -18.09 15.45
N SER A 174 25.14 -17.24 14.63
CA SER A 174 26.56 -17.37 14.30
C SER A 174 27.45 -17.14 15.52
N CYS A 175 27.13 -16.13 16.34
CA CYS A 175 27.86 -15.78 17.55
C CYS A 175 27.75 -16.89 18.60
N THR A 176 26.55 -17.42 18.83
CA THR A 176 26.31 -18.52 19.79
C THR A 176 27.05 -19.80 19.37
N LYS A 177 27.05 -20.15 18.08
CA LYS A 177 27.84 -21.28 17.55
C LYS A 177 29.34 -21.08 17.74
N LEU A 178 29.85 -19.88 17.47
CA LEU A 178 31.27 -19.57 17.66
C LEU A 178 31.67 -19.71 19.14
N TRP A 179 30.85 -19.17 20.05
CA TRP A 179 31.04 -19.28 21.49
C TRP A 179 31.07 -20.74 21.97
N LEU A 180 30.12 -21.56 21.51
CA LEU A 180 30.06 -23.00 21.82
C LEU A 180 31.32 -23.73 21.34
N ASN A 181 31.79 -23.44 20.13
CA ASN A 181 33.01 -24.04 19.60
C ASN A 181 34.25 -23.65 20.42
N VAL A 182 34.36 -22.39 20.85
CA VAL A 182 35.45 -21.92 21.71
C VAL A 182 35.41 -22.63 23.07
N LEU A 183 34.24 -22.72 23.71
CA LEU A 183 34.07 -23.43 24.98
C LEU A 183 34.44 -24.93 24.85
N LEU A 184 34.05 -25.56 23.74
CA LEU A 184 34.40 -26.95 23.46
C LEU A 184 35.93 -27.13 23.31
N LEU A 185 36.60 -26.24 22.60
CA LEU A 185 38.06 -26.29 22.47
C LEU A 185 38.78 -26.10 23.81
N MET A 186 38.32 -25.15 24.62
CA MET A 186 38.88 -24.91 25.96
C MET A 186 38.69 -26.10 26.89
N THR A 187 37.52 -26.76 26.84
CA THR A 187 37.25 -27.96 27.65
C THR A 187 38.09 -29.15 27.19
N ILE A 188 38.24 -29.38 25.87
CA ILE A 188 39.13 -30.42 25.34
C ILE A 188 40.58 -30.18 25.79
N HIS A 189 41.08 -28.95 25.66
CA HIS A 189 42.43 -28.60 26.09
C HIS A 189 42.62 -28.83 27.59
N HIS A 190 41.66 -28.43 28.42
CA HIS A 190 41.70 -28.67 29.86
C HIS A 190 41.72 -30.17 30.22
N ILE A 191 40.92 -30.99 29.53
CA ILE A 191 40.91 -32.45 29.71
C ILE A 191 42.26 -33.05 29.32
N GLN A 192 42.87 -32.61 28.21
CA GLN A 192 44.20 -33.08 27.78
C GLN A 192 45.31 -32.74 28.80
N GLN A 193 45.20 -31.62 29.51
CA GLN A 193 46.13 -31.29 30.59
C GLN A 193 45.95 -32.16 31.83
N LEU A 194 44.71 -32.56 32.15
CA LEU A 194 44.42 -33.43 33.30
C LEU A 194 44.81 -34.90 33.06
N TYR A 195 44.73 -35.35 31.80
CA TYR A 195 44.99 -36.73 31.40
C TYR A 195 46.05 -36.76 30.28
N PRO A 196 47.34 -36.51 30.59
CA PRO A 196 48.38 -36.60 29.59
C PRO A 196 48.45 -38.04 29.03
N PRO A 197 48.70 -38.20 27.72
CA PRO A 197 48.80 -39.53 27.14
C PRO A 197 49.92 -40.32 27.82
N LEU A 198 49.61 -41.55 28.26
CA LEU A 198 50.60 -42.50 28.75
C LEU A 198 51.57 -42.79 27.60
N THR A 199 52.76 -42.18 27.65
CA THR A 199 53.86 -42.48 26.75
C THR A 199 54.32 -43.90 27.03
N ALA A 200 54.07 -44.82 26.10
CA ALA A 200 54.62 -46.17 26.07
C ALA A 200 56.07 -46.14 25.53
#